data_AF-A0A967GQT1-F1
#
_entry.id   AF-A0A967GQT1-F1
#
_cell.length_a   1.000
_cell.length_b   1.000
_cell.length_c   1.000
_cell.angle_alpha   90.00
_cell.angle_beta   90.00
_cell.angle_gamma   90.00
#
_symmetry.space_group_name_H-M   'P 1'
#
loop_
_entity.id
_entity.type
_entity.pdbx_description
1 polymer ?
#
loop_
_entity_poly.entity_id
_entity_poly.type
_entity_poly.pdbx_seq_one_letter_code
_entity_poly.pdbx_strand_id
1 'polypeptide(L)' 'SITSQNHGFATDAEALPSHVEVTHLNLNDDTVEGIRSTQDPVFSVQYHPEAAPGPHDASYFFKEFADLIASTK' A
#
# COMPACT_ATOMS: atom_id res chain seq x y z
N SER A 1 -7.01 6.79 -5.69
CA SER A 1 -6.04 7.18 -6.73
C SER A 1 -6.24 6.30 -7.94
N ILE A 2 -5.82 6.73 -9.13
CA ILE A 2 -5.64 5.81 -10.27
C ILE A 2 -4.18 5.32 -10.23
N THR A 3 -3.92 4.03 -10.40
CA THR A 3 -2.59 3.43 -10.14
C THR A 3 -2.14 2.50 -11.27
N SER A 4 -0.83 2.26 -11.33
CA SER A 4 -0.24 1.22 -12.18
C SER A 4 -0.13 -0.10 -11.42
N GLN A 5 -0.57 -1.20 -12.02
CA GLN A 5 -0.54 -2.52 -11.41
C GLN A 5 0.03 -3.56 -12.36
N ASN A 6 0.80 -4.50 -11.81
CA ASN A 6 1.33 -5.65 -12.54
C ASN A 6 1.65 -6.81 -11.58
N HIS A 7 0.60 -7.44 -11.02
CA HIS A 7 0.73 -8.62 -10.16
C HIS A 7 -0.36 -9.65 -10.49
N GLY A 8 -0.08 -10.93 -10.20
CA GLY A 8 -1.00 -12.05 -10.41
C GLY A 8 -1.44 -12.76 -9.13
N PHE A 9 -0.98 -12.28 -7.97
CA PHE A 9 -1.34 -12.76 -6.64
C PHE A 9 -1.82 -11.56 -5.82
N ALA A 10 -2.72 -11.78 -4.87
CA ALA A 10 -3.26 -10.76 -3.98
C ALA A 10 -3.22 -11.24 -2.52
N THR A 11 -3.22 -10.29 -1.59
CA THR A 11 -3.29 -10.57 -0.16
C THR A 11 -4.72 -10.94 0.24
N ASP A 12 -4.88 -12.03 0.98
CA ASP A 12 -6.17 -12.43 1.56
C ASP A 12 -6.42 -11.61 2.84
N ALA A 13 -7.47 -10.78 2.82
CA ALA A 13 -7.85 -9.92 3.93
C ALA A 13 -8.22 -10.72 5.21
N GLU A 14 -8.85 -11.88 5.05
CA GLU A 14 -9.32 -12.71 6.15
C GLU A 14 -8.16 -13.46 6.85
N ALA A 15 -7.04 -13.59 6.17
CA ALA A 15 -5.82 -14.22 6.69
C ALA A 15 -4.87 -13.23 7.38
N LEU A 16 -5.21 -11.93 7.43
CA LEU A 16 -4.36 -10.92 8.04
C LEU A 16 -4.30 -11.08 9.57
N PRO A 17 -3.12 -10.94 10.19
CA PRO A 17 -3.01 -10.86 11.64
C PRO A 17 -3.81 -9.69 12.21
N SER A 18 -4.26 -9.78 13.46
CA SER A 18 -5.07 -8.73 14.11
C SER A 18 -4.35 -7.38 14.30
N HIS A 19 -3.02 -7.34 14.12
CA HIS A 19 -2.21 -6.13 14.19
C HIS A 19 -1.91 -5.54 12.80
N VAL A 20 -2.57 -6.03 11.76
CA VAL A 20 -2.44 -5.52 10.40
C VAL A 20 -3.81 -5.06 9.92
N GLU A 21 -3.89 -3.83 9.46
CA GLU A 21 -5.11 -3.25 8.89
C GLU A 21 -4.98 -3.09 7.38
N VAL A 22 -6.10 -3.29 6.67
CA VAL A 22 -6.22 -2.96 5.25
C VAL A 22 -6.39 -1.44 5.13
N THR A 23 -5.59 -0.82 4.26
CA THR A 23 -5.60 0.63 4.04
C THR A 23 -6.18 1.02 2.68
N HIS A 24 -6.07 0.14 1.69
CA HIS A 24 -6.53 0.39 0.33
C HIS A 24 -7.19 -0.88 -0.22
N LEU A 25 -8.28 -0.69 -0.96
CA LEU A 25 -8.99 -1.73 -1.70
C LEU A 25 -9.06 -1.35 -3.18
N ASN A 26 -9.03 -2.35 -4.04
CA ASN A 26 -9.30 -2.18 -5.45
C ASN A 26 -10.79 -1.91 -5.66
N LEU A 27 -11.13 -0.82 -6.35
CA LEU A 27 -12.53 -0.43 -6.56
C LEU A 27 -13.28 -1.31 -7.57
N ASN A 28 -12.58 -2.15 -8.35
CA ASN A 28 -13.22 -3.04 -9.32
C ASN A 28 -13.61 -4.39 -8.73
N ASP A 29 -12.83 -4.92 -7.77
CA ASP A 29 -12.94 -6.31 -7.32
C ASP A 29 -12.71 -6.52 -5.81
N ASP A 30 -12.58 -5.45 -5.02
CA ASP A 30 -12.38 -5.48 -3.57
C ASP A 30 -11.12 -6.23 -3.09
N THR A 31 -10.14 -6.47 -3.97
CA THR A 31 -8.84 -7.03 -3.56
C THR A 31 -8.02 -6.05 -2.73
N VAL A 32 -7.15 -6.57 -1.84
CA VAL A 32 -6.32 -5.76 -0.95
C VAL A 32 -5.20 -5.07 -1.74
N GLU A 33 -5.14 -3.74 -1.65
CA GLU A 33 -4.18 -2.90 -2.37
C GLU A 33 -3.16 -2.21 -1.47
N GLY A 34 -3.32 -2.32 -0.15
CA GLY A 34 -2.37 -1.79 0.81
C GLY A 34 -2.70 -2.19 2.24
N ILE A 35 -1.66 -2.31 3.06
CA ILE A 35 -1.75 -2.74 4.45
C ILE A 35 -0.81 -1.93 5.36
N ARG A 36 -1.12 -1.88 6.65
CA ARG A 36 -0.31 -1.21 7.67
C ARG A 36 -0.28 -2.00 8.97
N SER A 37 0.88 -2.06 9.63
CA SER A 37 0.99 -2.56 11.01
C SER A 37 0.47 -1.53 11.99
N THR A 38 -0.36 -1.95 12.95
CA THR A 38 -0.83 -1.11 14.06
C THR A 38 0.17 -1.09 15.23
N GLN A 39 1.22 -1.91 15.17
CA GLN A 39 2.22 -2.06 16.24
C GLN A 39 3.58 -1.47 15.85
N ASP A 40 3.92 -1.51 14.57
CA ASP A 40 5.22 -1.11 14.04
C ASP A 40 5.07 -0.02 12.97
N PRO A 41 6.10 0.83 12.79
CA PRO A 41 6.17 1.77 11.67
C PRO A 41 6.42 1.02 10.35
N VAL A 42 5.44 0.24 9.89
CA VAL A 42 5.53 -0.59 8.69
C VAL A 42 4.22 -0.51 7.91
N PHE A 43 4.33 -0.28 6.61
CA PHE A 43 3.21 -0.30 5.67
C PHE A 43 3.67 -0.78 4.29
N SER A 44 2.73 -1.19 3.44
CA SER A 44 2.99 -1.56 2.05
C SER A 44 1.80 -1.26 1.14
N VAL A 45 2.05 -1.27 -0.16
CA VAL A 45 1.07 -1.15 -1.24
C VAL A 45 1.28 -2.25 -2.26
N GLN A 46 0.22 -2.64 -2.96
CA GLN A 46 0.22 -3.70 -3.96
C GLN A 46 0.47 -3.16 -5.39
N TYR A 47 0.08 -1.91 -5.65
CA TYR A 47 0.38 -1.19 -6.89
C TYR A 47 1.80 -0.60 -6.91
N HIS A 48 2.20 -0.07 -8.06
CA HIS A 48 3.48 0.57 -8.33
C HIS A 48 3.37 2.11 -8.12
N PRO A 49 3.74 2.67 -6.94
CA PRO A 49 3.68 4.11 -6.69
C PRO A 49 4.69 4.94 -7.53
N GLU A 50 5.73 4.29 -8.04
CA GLU A 50 6.71 4.85 -8.98
C GLU A 50 6.18 4.97 -10.41
N ALA A 51 5.11 4.24 -10.73
CA ALA A 51 4.56 4.10 -12.07
C ALA A 51 5.61 3.64 -13.11
N ALA A 52 5.73 4.35 -14.23
CA ALA A 52 6.61 4.07 -15.37
C ALA A 52 6.41 2.69 -16.06
N PRO A 53 5.31 2.50 -16.82
CA PRO A 53 4.32 3.52 -17.25
C PRO A 53 3.16 3.71 -16.27
N GLY A 54 2.37 4.77 -16.50
CA GLY A 54 1.07 5.03 -15.86
C GLY A 54 1.04 6.30 -14.99
N PRO A 55 -0.04 6.53 -14.23
CA PRO A 55 -0.29 7.78 -13.51
C PRO A 55 0.59 7.94 -12.26
N HIS A 56 0.91 9.18 -11.90
CA HIS A 56 1.75 9.51 -10.74
C HIS A 56 0.94 9.82 -9.46
N ASP A 57 -0.37 9.52 -9.45
CA ASP A 57 -1.28 9.80 -8.32
C ASP A 57 -0.83 9.16 -7.00
N ALA A 58 -0.05 8.08 -7.07
CA ALA A 58 0.44 7.32 -5.92
C ALA A 58 1.84 7.73 -5.44
N SER A 59 2.49 8.73 -6.05
CA SER A 59 3.87 9.09 -5.66
C SER A 59 4.00 9.67 -4.24
N TYR A 60 2.89 10.02 -3.59
CA TYR A 60 2.88 10.47 -2.19
C TYR A 60 3.40 9.40 -1.21
N PHE A 61 3.33 8.11 -1.56
CA PHE A 61 3.85 7.02 -0.71
C PHE A 61 5.33 7.18 -0.38
N PHE A 62 6.13 7.70 -1.32
CA PHE A 62 7.54 7.98 -1.05
C PHE A 62 7.75 9.07 -0.02
N LYS A 63 6.87 10.09 -0.02
CA LYS A 63 6.90 11.13 1.01
C LYS A 63 6.53 10.54 2.37
N GLU A 64 5.47 9.75 2.43
CA GLU A 64 5.04 9.10 3.67
C GLU A 64 6.13 8.20 4.26
N PHE A 65 6.82 7.43 3.40
CA PHE A 65 7.97 6.63 3.82
C PHE A 65 9.13 7.48 4.35
N ALA A 66 9.45 8.59 3.68
CA ALA A 66 10.50 9.50 4.12
C ALA A 66 10.16 10.17 5.46
N ASP A 67 8.91 10.57 5.65
CA ASP A 67 8.40 11.16 6.89
C ASP A 67 8.49 10.14 8.05
N LEU A 68 8.19 8.87 7.78
CA LEU A 68 8.31 7.78 8.75
C LEU A 68 9.76 7.55 9.19
N ILE A 69 10.72 7.58 8.26
CA ILE A 69 12.15 7.51 8.60
C ILE A 69 12.55 8.71 9.45
N ALA A 70 12.05 9.91 9.12
CA ALA A 70 12.38 11.13 9.85
C ALA A 70 11.83 11.14 11.28
N SER A 71 10.65 10.54 11.51
CA SER A 71 10.00 10.46 12.81
C SER A 71 10.53 9.35 13.73
N THR A 72 11.23 8.36 13.17
CA THR A 72 11.80 7.22 13.91
C THR A 72 13.24 7.50 14.41
N LYS A 73 13.58 8.78 14.63
CA LYS A 73 14.88 9.23 15.14
C LYS A 73 14.88 9.47 16.65
#